data_AF-A0A450TRM7-F1
#
_entry.id   AF-A0A450TRM7-F1
#
_cell.length_a   1.000
_cell.length_b   1.000
_cell.length_c   1.000
_cell.angle_alpha   90.00
_cell.angle_beta   90.00
_cell.angle_gamma   90.00
#
_symmetry.space_group_name_H-M   'P 1'
#
loop_
_entity.id
_entity.type
_entity.pdbx_description
1 polymer ?
#
loop_
_entity_poly.entity_id
_entity_poly.type
_entity_poly.pdbx_seq_one_letter_code
_entity_poly.pdbx_strand_id
1 'polypeptide(L)'
;DTITVRDTGAVATIDGGSGSDTITIANTGAVMTVRAGMDNDVVHVQKTGGVASIDGGSGNDAIRLGSGVGTVDGIDGMLTVNGGVGTDTLVIDDSGDTTANTGVLSSATIDGLGFIGTTTYLAMEAVEIELGSGADDFTVVTTHTGTTWLDGGAGADTIEVQRTSGILTLDGGDHGDTIDVLDTGAIATFYGGAGNDAITVRDTGAVATIDGGSGEDTIIVQDTGAVLTVRAGMDNDDIHVQKIGAVASIDGGSGDDTIRLGSSAGVVDGLDGMITVNGGVGTDTLMVDDSGDTAANTGVLSSATIDGLGFTGTTTYLAMEVLDIALGSGADDFTVVTTHTGETRIDTGAGADTVEVQRTSGILTLETGDGDDVITVRDTRAEVTVDGGAGADTITVRDTGAVATFR
;
A
#
# COMPACT_ATOMS: atom_id res chain seq x y z
N ASP A 1 -17.32 34.43 19.48
CA ASP A 1 -17.86 35.45 18.55
C ASP A 1 -17.88 34.97 17.10
N THR A 2 -18.50 35.71 16.17
CA THR A 2 -18.41 35.45 14.73
C THR A 2 -17.93 36.69 14.01
N ILE A 3 -16.78 36.58 13.34
CA ILE A 3 -16.11 37.69 12.64
C ILE A 3 -16.02 37.33 11.16
N THR A 4 -16.42 38.24 10.28
CA THR A 4 -16.25 38.04 8.83
C THR A 4 -15.55 39.24 8.22
N VAL A 5 -14.45 38.99 7.52
CA VAL A 5 -13.63 40.00 6.86
C VAL A 5 -13.78 39.90 5.35
N ARG A 6 -14.08 41.05 4.73
CA ARG A 6 -14.30 41.21 3.30
C ARG A 6 -13.65 42.50 2.79
N ASP A 7 -13.09 42.42 1.60
CA ASP A 7 -12.65 43.54 0.75
C ASP A 7 -11.71 44.54 1.45
N THR A 8 -10.83 44.04 2.32
CA THR A 8 -9.85 44.88 3.01
C THR A 8 -8.67 45.23 2.11
N GLY A 9 -8.48 46.53 1.86
CA GLY A 9 -7.37 47.10 1.10
C GLY A 9 -6.24 47.71 1.95
N ALA A 10 -6.32 47.59 3.28
CA ALA A 10 -5.31 48.05 4.23
C ALA A 10 -4.99 46.93 5.23
N VAL A 11 -3.82 47.01 5.87
CA VAL A 11 -3.37 46.01 6.84
C VAL A 11 -4.44 45.81 7.92
N ALA A 12 -4.86 44.56 8.11
CA ALA A 12 -5.90 44.19 9.06
C ALA A 12 -5.31 43.33 10.19
N THR A 13 -5.70 43.63 11.43
CA THR A 13 -5.45 42.77 12.59
C THR A 13 -6.80 42.38 13.19
N ILE A 14 -7.04 41.07 13.32
CA ILE A 14 -8.22 40.48 13.94
C ILE A 14 -7.77 39.80 15.23
N ASP A 15 -8.55 39.98 16.29
CA ASP A 15 -8.35 39.36 17.59
C ASP A 15 -9.72 38.88 18.07
N GLY A 16 -9.91 37.57 18.19
CA GLY A 16 -11.16 36.96 18.70
C GLY A 16 -11.28 37.08 20.21
N GLY A 17 -10.15 36.93 20.91
CA GLY A 17 -10.02 37.22 22.33
C GLY A 17 -10.23 35.98 23.18
N SER A 18 -11.40 35.84 23.80
CA SER A 18 -11.69 34.72 24.71
C SER A 18 -13.03 34.08 24.38
N GLY A 19 -13.10 32.77 24.55
CA GLY A 19 -14.27 31.97 24.20
C GLY A 19 -14.25 31.58 22.74
N SER A 20 -14.95 30.50 22.39
CA SER A 20 -14.95 29.97 21.02
C SER A 20 -15.44 30.97 19.98
N ASP A 21 -14.54 31.28 19.05
CA ASP A 21 -14.69 32.21 17.96
C ASP A 21 -14.79 31.51 16.60
N THR A 22 -15.49 32.14 15.66
CA THR A 22 -15.49 31.74 14.26
C THR A 22 -15.09 32.94 13.42
N ILE A 23 -13.95 32.85 12.76
CA ILE A 23 -13.38 33.91 11.93
C ILE A 23 -13.41 33.46 10.48
N THR A 24 -14.01 34.25 9.59
CA THR A 24 -14.02 33.97 8.14
C THR A 24 -13.35 35.09 7.38
N ILE A 25 -12.29 34.74 6.65
CA ILE A 25 -11.60 35.59 5.70
C ILE A 25 -12.16 35.26 4.31
N ALA A 26 -13.13 36.04 3.85
CA ALA A 26 -13.84 35.71 2.61
C ALA A 26 -13.16 36.25 1.35
N ASN A 27 -12.50 37.41 1.45
CA ASN A 27 -11.72 38.02 0.36
C ASN A 27 -10.91 39.20 0.92
N THR A 28 -9.58 39.14 0.89
CA THR A 28 -8.73 40.27 1.26
C THR A 28 -7.52 40.38 0.33
N GLY A 29 -7.17 41.59 -0.10
CA GLY A 29 -5.94 41.83 -0.87
C GLY A 29 -4.78 42.38 -0.03
N ALA A 30 -5.01 42.65 1.25
CA ALA A 30 -4.04 43.28 2.14
C ALA A 30 -3.31 42.28 3.02
N VAL A 31 -2.17 42.71 3.59
CA VAL A 31 -1.49 41.95 4.64
C VAL A 31 -2.39 41.82 5.87
N MET A 32 -2.46 40.62 6.46
CA MET A 32 -3.37 40.34 7.56
C MET A 32 -2.71 39.56 8.69
N THR A 33 -3.14 39.85 9.91
CA THR A 33 -2.85 39.05 11.10
C THR A 33 -4.15 38.68 11.78
N VAL A 34 -4.35 37.39 12.01
CA VAL A 34 -5.49 36.84 12.77
C VAL A 34 -4.95 36.17 14.02
N ARG A 35 -5.54 36.51 15.16
CA ARG A 35 -5.35 35.81 16.44
C ARG A 35 -6.73 35.33 16.86
N ALA A 36 -6.92 34.01 16.93
CA ALA A 36 -8.20 33.46 17.33
C ALA A 36 -8.40 33.68 18.84
N GLY A 37 -7.46 33.23 19.67
CA GLY A 37 -7.35 33.69 21.06
C GLY A 37 -7.25 32.55 22.06
N MET A 38 -8.19 32.51 23.00
CA MET A 38 -8.32 31.43 23.98
C MET A 38 -9.58 30.61 23.69
N ASP A 39 -9.53 29.34 24.09
CA ASP A 39 -10.56 28.32 23.85
C ASP A 39 -10.55 27.83 22.40
N ASN A 40 -11.44 26.92 22.05
CA ASN A 40 -11.42 26.26 20.74
C ASN A 40 -12.06 27.17 19.68
N ASP A 41 -11.27 27.54 18.67
CA ASP A 41 -11.67 28.48 17.63
C ASP A 41 -11.72 27.84 16.23
N VAL A 42 -12.43 28.50 15.33
CA VAL A 42 -12.51 28.10 13.91
C VAL A 42 -12.14 29.27 13.01
N VAL A 43 -11.15 29.08 12.14
CA VAL A 43 -10.73 30.07 11.14
C VAL A 43 -10.92 29.51 9.73
N HIS A 44 -11.76 30.17 8.92
CA HIS A 44 -11.94 29.85 7.51
C HIS A 44 -11.23 30.87 6.63
N VAL A 45 -10.38 30.40 5.71
CA VAL A 45 -9.66 31.22 4.73
C VAL A 45 -10.14 30.85 3.34
N GLN A 46 -11.00 31.68 2.76
CA GLN A 46 -11.59 31.41 1.44
C GLN A 46 -10.81 32.07 0.31
N LYS A 47 -10.24 33.26 0.56
CA LYS A 47 -9.49 34.02 -0.44
C LYS A 47 -8.60 35.10 0.19
N THR A 48 -7.33 35.10 -0.20
CA THR A 48 -6.33 36.09 0.23
C THR A 48 -5.36 36.42 -0.90
N GLY A 49 -5.24 37.68 -1.31
CA GLY A 49 -4.23 38.16 -2.26
C GLY A 49 -2.97 38.75 -1.62
N GLY A 50 -3.03 39.09 -0.32
CA GLY A 50 -1.90 39.59 0.45
C GLY A 50 -1.37 38.55 1.43
N VAL A 51 -0.17 38.76 1.97
CA VAL A 51 0.43 37.88 2.98
C VAL A 51 -0.46 37.81 4.22
N ALA A 52 -0.79 36.62 4.69
CA ALA A 52 -1.60 36.41 5.88
C ALA A 52 -0.86 35.60 6.94
N SER A 53 -1.07 35.94 8.21
CA SER A 53 -0.61 35.18 9.36
C SER A 53 -1.81 34.88 10.25
N ILE A 54 -1.98 33.61 10.60
CA ILE A 54 -3.07 33.10 11.43
C ILE A 54 -2.44 32.38 12.61
N ASP A 55 -2.91 32.70 13.82
CA ASP A 55 -2.50 32.11 15.08
C ASP A 55 -3.78 31.66 15.81
N GLY A 56 -3.94 30.36 16.02
CA GLY A 56 -5.06 29.78 16.77
C GLY A 56 -5.02 30.22 18.23
N GLY A 57 -3.86 30.03 18.86
CA GLY A 57 -3.59 30.57 20.19
C GLY A 57 -3.58 29.47 21.24
N SER A 58 -4.55 29.44 22.15
CA SER A 58 -4.67 28.38 23.16
C SER A 58 -6.03 27.73 23.07
N GLY A 59 -6.09 26.41 22.95
CA GLY A 59 -7.33 25.71 22.67
C GLY A 59 -7.09 24.65 21.61
N ASN A 60 -8.14 23.93 21.24
CA ASN A 60 -8.08 23.02 20.10
C ASN A 60 -8.72 23.73 18.90
N ASP A 61 -7.89 24.25 18.02
CA ASP A 61 -8.30 25.15 16.95
C ASP A 61 -8.40 24.44 15.61
N ALA A 62 -9.38 24.85 14.80
CA ALA A 62 -9.58 24.35 13.44
C ALA A 62 -9.39 25.46 12.41
N ILE A 63 -8.38 25.35 11.56
CA ILE A 63 -8.14 26.27 10.46
C ILE A 63 -8.44 25.56 9.14
N ARG A 64 -9.41 26.05 8.36
CA ARG A 64 -9.74 25.53 7.02
C ARG A 64 -9.36 26.53 5.95
N LEU A 65 -8.58 26.08 4.98
CA LEU A 65 -8.26 26.80 3.74
C LEU A 65 -9.13 26.23 2.64
N GLY A 66 -9.82 27.07 1.89
CA GLY A 66 -10.74 26.64 0.84
C GLY A 66 -11.96 27.54 0.76
N SER A 67 -12.42 27.79 -0.46
CA SER A 67 -13.63 28.56 -0.73
C SER A 67 -14.88 27.80 -0.27
N GLY A 68 -16.03 28.46 -0.23
CA GLY A 68 -17.30 27.78 0.13
C GLY A 68 -17.76 26.72 -0.89
N VAL A 69 -17.04 26.57 -2.00
CA VAL A 69 -17.25 25.51 -2.99
C VAL A 69 -16.11 24.49 -3.00
N GLY A 70 -15.18 24.56 -2.05
CA GLY A 70 -14.07 23.60 -1.91
C GLY A 70 -12.93 23.84 -2.89
N THR A 71 -12.47 25.08 -3.07
CA THR A 71 -11.29 25.34 -3.92
C THR A 71 -10.31 26.26 -3.21
N VAL A 72 -9.01 25.98 -3.31
CA VAL A 72 -7.95 26.81 -2.72
C VAL A 72 -7.34 27.83 -3.70
N ASP A 73 -7.73 27.76 -4.97
CA ASP A 73 -7.47 28.72 -6.07
C ASP A 73 -7.58 30.21 -5.72
N GLY A 74 -8.34 30.57 -4.68
CA GLY A 74 -8.50 31.94 -4.21
C GLY A 74 -7.37 32.43 -3.30
N ILE A 75 -6.45 31.56 -2.88
CA ILE A 75 -5.42 31.84 -1.87
C ILE A 75 -4.11 32.17 -2.61
N ASP A 76 -4.05 33.39 -3.16
CA ASP A 76 -2.91 33.86 -3.95
C ASP A 76 -1.72 34.35 -3.09
N GLY A 77 -1.98 34.73 -1.84
CA GLY A 77 -1.00 35.29 -0.91
C GLY A 77 -0.31 34.24 -0.05
N MET A 78 0.97 34.45 0.26
CA MET A 78 1.72 33.59 1.18
C MET A 78 1.03 33.55 2.56
N LEU A 79 0.82 32.35 3.09
CA LEU A 79 0.13 32.13 4.35
C LEU A 79 1.06 31.52 5.39
N THR A 80 0.96 31.98 6.63
CA THR A 80 1.55 31.32 7.79
C THR A 80 0.43 30.96 8.76
N VAL A 81 0.25 29.69 9.05
CA VAL A 81 -0.74 29.18 10.01
C VAL A 81 -0.01 28.56 11.20
N ASN A 82 -0.35 29.00 12.40
CA ASN A 82 0.15 28.45 13.65
C ASN A 82 -1.04 27.95 14.47
N GLY A 83 -1.11 26.67 14.81
CA GLY A 83 -2.16 26.14 15.68
C GLY A 83 -2.06 26.75 17.07
N GLY A 84 -0.89 26.60 17.69
CA GLY A 84 -0.56 27.22 18.96
C GLY A 84 -0.43 26.17 20.05
N VAL A 85 -1.18 26.32 21.13
CA VAL A 85 -1.20 25.39 22.26
C VAL A 85 -2.52 24.65 22.29
N GLY A 86 -2.45 23.35 22.01
CA GLY A 86 -3.57 22.44 22.22
C GLY A 86 -3.50 21.28 21.25
N THR A 87 -4.63 20.94 20.64
CA THR A 87 -4.71 19.95 19.57
C THR A 87 -5.38 20.60 18.38
N ASP A 88 -4.57 20.99 17.41
CA ASP A 88 -4.97 21.87 16.32
C ASP A 88 -5.01 21.11 14.99
N THR A 89 -5.96 21.50 14.14
CA THR A 89 -6.17 20.91 12.82
C THR A 89 -6.08 21.98 11.74
N LEU A 90 -5.26 21.72 10.72
CA LEU A 90 -5.26 22.45 9.46
C LEU A 90 -5.93 21.60 8.38
N VAL A 91 -6.99 22.11 7.76
CA VAL A 91 -7.67 21.47 6.63
C VAL A 91 -7.42 22.28 5.36
N ILE A 92 -6.99 21.61 4.31
CA ILE A 92 -6.82 22.14 2.96
C ILE A 92 -7.91 21.53 2.09
N ASP A 93 -8.91 22.34 1.74
CA ASP A 93 -10.11 21.93 1.03
C ASP A 93 -10.08 22.41 -0.41
N ASP A 94 -9.63 21.51 -1.27
CA ASP A 94 -9.67 21.63 -2.73
C ASP A 94 -10.64 20.62 -3.36
N SER A 95 -11.52 20.04 -2.54
CA SER A 95 -12.46 18.95 -2.91
C SER A 95 -13.44 19.26 -4.03
N GLY A 96 -13.67 20.54 -4.31
CA GLY A 96 -14.53 21.04 -5.37
C GLY A 96 -13.77 21.51 -6.61
N ASP A 97 -12.44 21.41 -6.63
CA ASP A 97 -11.66 21.66 -7.84
C ASP A 97 -11.93 20.57 -8.87
N THR A 98 -11.85 20.92 -10.15
CA THR A 98 -12.12 20.01 -11.29
C THR A 98 -10.95 19.99 -12.27
N THR A 99 -9.86 20.67 -11.92
CA THR A 99 -8.68 20.86 -12.75
C THR A 99 -7.55 20.03 -12.18
N ALA A 100 -6.83 19.33 -13.06
CA ALA A 100 -5.60 18.65 -12.70
C ALA A 100 -4.60 19.64 -12.10
N ASN A 101 -4.07 19.31 -10.94
CA ASN A 101 -3.23 20.14 -10.10
C ASN A 101 -1.94 19.40 -9.75
N THR A 102 -0.91 20.16 -9.40
CA THR A 102 0.32 19.60 -8.82
C THR A 102 0.43 20.10 -7.40
N GLY A 103 0.75 19.25 -6.42
CA GLY A 103 0.89 19.63 -5.02
C GLY A 103 2.15 19.06 -4.38
N VAL A 104 2.70 19.78 -3.38
CA VAL A 104 3.86 19.31 -2.61
C VAL A 104 3.66 19.57 -1.12
N LEU A 105 3.72 18.50 -0.32
CA LEU A 105 3.70 18.55 1.14
C LEU A 105 5.11 18.30 1.71
N SER A 106 5.53 19.16 2.62
CA SER A 106 6.67 18.94 3.53
C SER A 106 6.20 18.98 4.98
N SER A 107 7.08 18.72 5.93
CA SER A 107 6.76 18.76 7.37
C SER A 107 6.28 20.13 7.90
N ALA A 108 6.39 21.20 7.11
CA ALA A 108 6.01 22.56 7.53
C ALA A 108 5.42 23.41 6.41
N THR A 109 5.28 22.88 5.19
CA THR A 109 4.76 23.64 4.05
C THR A 109 3.86 22.80 3.18
N ILE A 110 2.84 23.43 2.61
CA ILE A 110 2.10 22.94 1.46
C ILE A 110 2.17 23.98 0.34
N ASP A 111 2.39 23.51 -0.88
CA ASP A 111 2.51 24.33 -2.08
C ASP A 111 1.81 23.64 -3.26
N GLY A 112 1.44 24.39 -4.30
CA GLY A 112 0.70 23.85 -5.44
C GLY A 112 -0.82 23.86 -5.25
N LEU A 113 -1.58 22.90 -5.79
CA LEU A 113 -3.05 22.82 -5.67
C LEU A 113 -3.80 24.09 -6.10
N GLY A 114 -3.26 24.85 -7.06
CA GLY A 114 -3.85 26.14 -7.44
C GLY A 114 -3.47 27.33 -6.52
N PHE A 115 -2.74 27.10 -5.43
CA PHE A 115 -2.06 28.19 -4.70
C PHE A 115 -1.11 28.95 -5.63
N ILE A 116 -1.09 30.28 -5.54
CA ILE A 116 0.01 31.08 -6.12
C ILE A 116 1.16 31.27 -5.12
N GLY A 117 0.89 31.15 -3.82
CA GLY A 117 1.88 31.28 -2.75
C GLY A 117 1.97 30.06 -1.85
N THR A 118 3.13 29.81 -1.26
CA THR A 118 3.32 28.71 -0.31
C THR A 118 2.57 28.96 1.00
N THR A 119 1.94 27.93 1.55
CA THR A 119 1.41 27.95 2.91
C THR A 119 2.41 27.29 3.86
N THR A 120 2.91 28.04 4.84
CA THR A 120 3.70 27.50 5.96
C THR A 120 2.77 27.19 7.11
N TYR A 121 2.91 26.02 7.73
CA TYR A 121 2.16 25.65 8.92
C TYR A 121 3.09 25.24 10.06
N LEU A 122 2.69 25.58 11.29
CA LEU A 122 3.44 25.33 12.53
C LEU A 122 2.49 24.86 13.62
N ALA A 123 3.01 24.10 14.59
CA ALA A 123 2.28 23.65 15.77
C ALA A 123 0.89 23.08 15.42
N MET A 124 0.84 22.19 14.42
CA MET A 124 -0.35 21.42 14.06
C MET A 124 -0.19 20.00 14.58
N GLU A 125 -1.26 19.44 15.14
CA GLU A 125 -1.35 18.03 15.49
C GLU A 125 -1.97 17.20 14.35
N ALA A 126 -2.81 17.83 13.53
CA ALA A 126 -3.41 17.22 12.35
C ALA A 126 -3.35 18.14 11.12
N VAL A 127 -3.04 17.54 9.97
CA VAL A 127 -3.16 18.17 8.64
C VAL A 127 -4.04 17.27 7.77
N GLU A 128 -5.11 17.82 7.24
CA GLU A 128 -6.08 17.16 6.36
C GLU A 128 -6.01 17.85 4.99
N ILE A 129 -5.90 17.07 3.91
CA ILE A 129 -5.82 17.57 2.55
C ILE A 129 -6.87 16.82 1.73
N GLU A 130 -7.83 17.55 1.19
CA GLU A 130 -8.91 17.05 0.33
C GLU A 130 -8.62 17.57 -1.09
N LEU A 131 -8.24 16.68 -2.02
CA LEU A 131 -8.05 17.02 -3.44
C LEU A 131 -9.38 16.90 -4.22
N GLY A 132 -9.37 17.42 -5.44
CA GLY A 132 -10.57 17.64 -6.25
C GLY A 132 -10.98 16.45 -7.12
N SER A 133 -11.60 16.77 -8.25
CA SER A 133 -11.95 15.81 -9.31
C SER A 133 -10.99 15.84 -10.51
N GLY A 134 -9.86 16.53 -10.33
CA GLY A 134 -8.77 16.62 -11.29
C GLY A 134 -8.01 15.30 -11.39
N ALA A 135 -7.07 15.17 -12.33
CA ALA A 135 -6.08 14.11 -12.28
C ALA A 135 -4.80 14.74 -11.73
N ASP A 136 -4.61 14.63 -10.42
CA ASP A 136 -3.67 15.42 -9.64
C ASP A 136 -2.34 14.69 -9.42
N ASP A 137 -1.24 15.43 -9.48
CA ASP A 137 0.10 14.95 -9.16
C ASP A 137 0.53 15.49 -7.79
N PHE A 138 0.49 14.68 -6.73
CA PHE A 138 0.82 15.10 -5.37
C PHE A 138 2.10 14.44 -4.84
N THR A 139 3.02 15.24 -4.30
CA THR A 139 4.25 14.72 -3.68
C THR A 139 4.29 15.00 -2.18
N VAL A 140 4.34 13.94 -1.37
CA VAL A 140 4.65 14.00 0.06
C VAL A 140 6.16 13.84 0.24
N VAL A 141 6.89 14.94 0.34
CA VAL A 141 8.33 14.94 0.64
C VAL A 141 8.58 14.39 2.04
N THR A 142 7.80 14.87 3.01
CA THR A 142 7.69 14.28 4.34
C THR A 142 6.48 14.82 5.10
N THR A 143 5.88 14.02 5.98
CA THR A 143 4.85 14.47 6.92
C THR A 143 5.46 15.19 8.14
N HIS A 144 4.69 16.04 8.81
CA HIS A 144 5.01 16.48 10.17
C HIS A 144 4.83 15.33 11.18
N THR A 145 5.23 15.51 12.45
CA THR A 145 5.18 14.46 13.48
C THR A 145 3.77 14.11 13.99
N GLY A 146 2.76 14.87 13.59
CA GLY A 146 1.34 14.62 13.91
C GLY A 146 0.71 13.56 12.99
N THR A 147 -0.58 13.74 12.71
CA THR A 147 -1.33 12.90 11.77
C THR A 147 -1.63 13.66 10.48
N THR A 148 -1.25 13.09 9.34
CA THR A 148 -1.63 13.61 8.03
C THR A 148 -2.68 12.70 7.40
N TRP A 149 -3.78 13.28 6.95
CA TRP A 149 -4.77 12.63 6.08
C TRP A 149 -4.75 13.31 4.72
N LEU A 150 -4.65 12.52 3.65
CA LEU A 150 -4.67 12.96 2.26
C LEU A 150 -5.70 12.12 1.51
N ASP A 151 -6.61 12.79 0.81
CA ASP A 151 -7.61 12.18 -0.06
C ASP A 151 -7.42 12.74 -1.46
N GLY A 152 -7.17 11.87 -2.44
CA GLY A 152 -7.06 12.21 -3.86
C GLY A 152 -8.39 12.67 -4.47
N GLY A 153 -9.51 12.29 -3.85
CA GLY A 153 -10.82 12.71 -4.30
C GLY A 153 -11.29 11.87 -5.49
N ALA A 154 -11.46 12.47 -6.66
CA ALA A 154 -11.84 11.73 -7.86
C ALA A 154 -10.89 12.06 -9.00
N GLY A 155 -10.76 11.14 -9.95
CA GLY A 155 -9.84 11.32 -11.06
C GLY A 155 -8.69 10.35 -10.93
N ALA A 156 -7.83 10.29 -11.94
CA ALA A 156 -6.71 9.35 -11.90
C ALA A 156 -5.49 10.09 -11.34
N ASP A 157 -5.31 10.01 -10.03
CA ASP A 157 -4.31 10.76 -9.28
C ASP A 157 -2.99 9.99 -9.21
N THR A 158 -1.88 10.73 -9.11
CA THR A 158 -0.55 10.17 -8.89
C THR A 158 0.05 10.77 -7.64
N ILE A 159 0.25 9.94 -6.62
CA ILE A 159 0.75 10.37 -5.31
C ILE A 159 2.10 9.69 -5.02
N GLU A 160 3.16 10.48 -4.88
CA GLU A 160 4.48 10.01 -4.45
C GLU A 160 4.70 10.31 -2.96
N VAL A 161 4.99 9.28 -2.17
CA VAL A 161 5.39 9.43 -0.76
C VAL A 161 6.86 9.15 -0.61
N GLN A 162 7.67 10.20 -0.44
CA GLN A 162 9.11 10.07 -0.28
C GLN A 162 9.55 9.64 1.11
N ARG A 163 8.76 10.00 2.15
CA ARG A 163 8.97 9.64 3.56
C ARG A 163 7.78 10.01 4.44
N THR A 164 7.59 9.31 5.54
CA THR A 164 6.72 9.75 6.65
C THR A 164 7.52 10.01 7.93
N SER A 165 7.26 11.14 8.62
CA SER A 165 7.82 11.42 9.96
C SER A 165 6.77 11.35 11.07
N GLY A 166 5.50 11.57 10.73
CA GLY A 166 4.32 11.26 11.54
C GLY A 166 3.37 10.35 10.77
N ILE A 167 2.26 9.99 11.41
CA ILE A 167 1.30 9.04 10.86
C ILE A 167 0.71 9.59 9.56
N LEU A 168 0.63 8.75 8.53
CA LEU A 168 -0.03 9.07 7.27
C LEU A 168 -1.23 8.14 7.06
N THR A 169 -2.36 8.70 6.67
CA THR A 169 -3.43 7.98 5.98
C THR A 169 -3.62 8.65 4.64
N LEU A 170 -3.57 7.86 3.57
CA LEU A 170 -3.70 8.31 2.20
C LEU A 170 -4.76 7.46 1.53
N ASP A 171 -5.74 8.11 0.90
CA ASP A 171 -6.79 7.52 0.08
C ASP A 171 -6.64 8.05 -1.35
N GLY A 172 -6.61 7.17 -2.36
CA GLY A 172 -6.59 7.56 -3.77
C GLY A 172 -7.92 8.16 -4.20
N GLY A 173 -9.02 7.51 -3.82
CA GLY A 173 -10.37 8.01 -4.02
C GLY A 173 -11.12 7.27 -5.14
N ASP A 174 -11.80 7.99 -6.03
CA ASP A 174 -12.52 7.42 -7.18
C ASP A 174 -11.65 7.45 -8.46
N HIS A 175 -11.79 6.44 -9.32
CA HIS A 175 -10.98 6.13 -10.51
C HIS A 175 -9.65 5.48 -10.19
N GLY A 176 -8.84 5.18 -11.20
CA GLY A 176 -7.61 4.41 -11.04
C GLY A 176 -6.45 5.31 -10.68
N ASP A 177 -5.97 5.17 -9.45
CA ASP A 177 -4.93 5.98 -8.85
C ASP A 177 -3.58 5.28 -8.82
N THR A 178 -2.50 6.06 -8.71
CA THR A 178 -1.13 5.55 -8.56
C THR A 178 -0.51 6.09 -7.28
N ILE A 179 -0.15 5.19 -6.37
CA ILE A 179 0.53 5.52 -5.11
C ILE A 179 1.93 4.88 -5.12
N ASP A 180 2.99 5.68 -5.20
CA ASP A 180 4.39 5.20 -5.09
C ASP A 180 5.01 5.65 -3.76
N VAL A 181 5.32 4.69 -2.89
CA VAL A 181 5.84 4.91 -1.54
C VAL A 181 7.31 4.50 -1.48
N LEU A 182 8.19 5.47 -1.31
CA LEU A 182 9.62 5.26 -1.27
C LEU A 182 10.15 4.86 0.11
N ASP A 183 9.54 5.37 1.19
CA ASP A 183 9.99 5.17 2.58
C ASP A 183 8.84 5.48 3.58
N THR A 184 8.61 4.61 4.57
CA THR A 184 7.75 4.90 5.72
C THR A 184 8.55 4.93 7.04
N GLY A 185 8.85 6.13 7.55
CA GLY A 185 9.51 6.30 8.84
C GLY A 185 8.55 6.28 10.04
N ALA A 186 7.25 6.41 9.78
CA ALA A 186 6.15 6.32 10.72
C ALA A 186 5.01 5.49 10.13
N ILE A 187 4.04 5.09 10.97
CA ILE A 187 2.89 4.27 10.56
C ILE A 187 2.20 4.93 9.38
N ALA A 188 1.92 4.14 8.34
CA ALA A 188 1.22 4.60 7.16
C ALA A 188 0.12 3.61 6.77
N THR A 189 -0.99 4.16 6.30
CA THR A 189 -2.08 3.41 5.69
C THR A 189 -2.35 3.97 4.31
N PHE A 190 -2.43 3.10 3.31
CA PHE A 190 -2.70 3.44 1.92
C PHE A 190 -3.97 2.72 1.48
N TYR A 191 -4.94 3.48 0.99
CA TYR A 191 -6.15 3.02 0.34
C TYR A 191 -6.07 3.42 -1.13
N GLY A 192 -6.32 2.49 -2.05
CA GLY A 192 -6.52 2.81 -3.47
C GLY A 192 -7.86 3.52 -3.65
N GLY A 193 -8.94 2.85 -3.24
CA GLY A 193 -10.28 3.41 -3.24
C GLY A 193 -11.18 2.66 -4.21
N ALA A 194 -11.81 3.38 -5.13
CA ALA A 194 -12.70 2.81 -6.13
C ALA A 194 -12.13 3.02 -7.53
N GLY A 195 -11.60 1.98 -8.15
CA GLY A 195 -10.98 2.06 -9.46
C GLY A 195 -9.99 0.94 -9.62
N ASN A 196 -9.20 0.99 -10.68
CA ASN A 196 -8.11 0.03 -10.83
C ASN A 196 -6.83 0.74 -10.40
N ASP A 197 -6.42 0.50 -9.16
CA ASP A 197 -5.38 1.26 -8.48
C ASP A 197 -4.02 0.55 -8.56
N ALA A 198 -2.95 1.35 -8.55
CA ALA A 198 -1.58 0.85 -8.56
C ALA A 198 -0.84 1.35 -7.32
N ILE A 199 -0.64 0.49 -6.33
CA ILE A 199 0.07 0.82 -5.08
C ILE A 199 1.42 0.10 -5.06
N THR A 200 2.51 0.87 -5.14
CA THR A 200 3.88 0.36 -4.99
C THR A 200 4.49 0.84 -3.69
N VAL A 201 4.95 -0.09 -2.86
CA VAL A 201 5.61 0.18 -1.58
C VAL A 201 7.02 -0.39 -1.62
N ARG A 202 8.03 0.49 -1.56
CA ARG A 202 9.43 0.12 -1.81
C ARG A 202 10.23 -0.18 -0.56
N ASP A 203 10.04 0.61 0.49
CA ASP A 203 10.68 0.42 1.80
C ASP A 203 9.71 0.84 2.90
N THR A 204 9.40 -0.07 3.80
CA THR A 204 8.62 0.25 5.01
C THR A 204 9.43 -0.01 6.27
N GLY A 205 9.92 1.10 6.86
CA GLY A 205 10.54 1.10 8.18
C GLY A 205 9.52 1.06 9.32
N ALA A 206 8.26 1.36 9.03
CA ALA A 206 7.14 1.35 9.97
C ALA A 206 5.91 0.70 9.32
N VAL A 207 5.05 0.11 10.16
CA VAL A 207 3.88 -0.69 9.76
C VAL A 207 3.10 -0.01 8.62
N ALA A 208 2.94 -0.75 7.52
CA ALA A 208 2.15 -0.36 6.36
C ALA A 208 0.90 -1.24 6.29
N THR A 209 -0.28 -0.61 6.31
CA THR A 209 -1.51 -1.25 5.85
C THR A 209 -1.76 -0.77 4.43
N ILE A 210 -2.02 -1.70 3.52
CA ILE A 210 -2.37 -1.44 2.14
C ILE A 210 -3.76 -2.06 1.91
N ASP A 211 -4.64 -1.28 1.30
CA ASP A 211 -5.98 -1.68 0.88
C ASP A 211 -6.15 -1.23 -0.57
N GLY A 212 -6.42 -2.15 -1.51
CA GLY A 212 -6.72 -1.78 -2.90
C GLY A 212 -8.09 -1.11 -2.98
N GLY A 213 -9.13 -1.81 -2.52
CA GLY A 213 -10.47 -1.28 -2.37
C GLY A 213 -11.45 -1.99 -3.30
N SER A 214 -11.96 -1.33 -4.32
CA SER A 214 -12.81 -1.96 -5.33
C SER A 214 -12.30 -1.69 -6.73
N GLY A 215 -12.25 -2.71 -7.56
CA GLY A 215 -11.76 -2.67 -8.93
C GLY A 215 -10.54 -3.58 -9.06
N GLU A 216 -9.97 -3.71 -10.26
CA GLU A 216 -8.83 -4.64 -10.45
C GLU A 216 -7.52 -3.93 -10.09
N ASP A 217 -7.02 -4.18 -8.89
CA ASP A 217 -5.90 -3.47 -8.29
C ASP A 217 -4.55 -4.18 -8.49
N THR A 218 -3.47 -3.41 -8.51
CA THR A 218 -2.10 -3.90 -8.54
C THR A 218 -1.34 -3.40 -7.31
N ILE A 219 -0.91 -4.32 -6.45
CA ILE A 219 -0.17 -4.02 -5.21
C ILE A 219 1.22 -4.64 -5.29
N ILE A 220 2.27 -3.82 -5.27
CA ILE A 220 3.66 -4.28 -5.29
C ILE A 220 4.35 -3.89 -4.00
N VAL A 221 4.88 -4.88 -3.28
CA VAL A 221 5.64 -4.70 -2.04
C VAL A 221 7.07 -5.17 -2.27
N GLN A 222 8.03 -4.24 -2.28
CA GLN A 222 9.43 -4.54 -2.61
C GLN A 222 10.28 -4.88 -1.38
N ASP A 223 10.08 -4.17 -0.27
CA ASP A 223 10.79 -4.39 1.00
C ASP A 223 9.98 -3.89 2.20
N THR A 224 9.79 -4.76 3.20
CA THR A 224 9.14 -4.37 4.46
C THR A 224 9.90 -4.87 5.68
N GLY A 225 10.48 -3.96 6.47
CA GLY A 225 11.10 -4.29 7.75
C GLY A 225 10.12 -4.37 8.92
N ALA A 226 8.88 -3.91 8.72
CA ALA A 226 7.82 -3.86 9.72
C ALA A 226 6.66 -4.81 9.39
N VAL A 227 5.73 -4.97 10.35
CA VAL A 227 4.52 -5.78 10.11
C VAL A 227 3.73 -5.19 8.94
N LEU A 228 3.32 -6.04 8.02
CA LEU A 228 2.59 -5.68 6.82
C LEU A 228 1.17 -6.28 6.86
N THR A 229 0.19 -5.51 6.43
CA THR A 229 -1.15 -6.01 6.11
C THR A 229 -1.52 -5.51 4.72
N VAL A 230 -1.85 -6.44 3.83
CA VAL A 230 -2.37 -6.16 2.49
C VAL A 230 -3.76 -6.75 2.38
N ARG A 231 -4.70 -5.96 1.89
CA ARG A 231 -6.04 -6.37 1.46
C ARG A 231 -6.20 -5.87 0.04
N ALA A 232 -6.50 -6.74 -0.91
CA ALA A 232 -6.64 -6.31 -2.29
C ALA A 232 -8.04 -5.73 -2.51
N GLY A 233 -9.09 -6.50 -2.19
CA GLY A 233 -10.42 -5.95 -1.97
C GLY A 233 -11.51 -6.67 -2.75
N MET A 234 -12.20 -5.94 -3.63
CA MET A 234 -13.19 -6.49 -4.55
C MET A 234 -12.66 -6.49 -5.97
N ASP A 235 -13.11 -7.47 -6.77
CA ASP A 235 -12.68 -7.73 -8.14
C ASP A 235 -11.30 -8.40 -8.18
N ASN A 236 -10.74 -8.63 -9.38
CA ASN A 236 -9.58 -9.50 -9.53
C ASN A 236 -8.28 -8.70 -9.33
N ASP A 237 -7.50 -9.06 -8.33
CA ASP A 237 -6.33 -8.27 -7.95
C ASP A 237 -5.00 -8.99 -8.23
N ASP A 238 -3.94 -8.21 -8.48
CA ASP A 238 -2.55 -8.70 -8.60
C ASP A 238 -1.70 -8.16 -7.44
N ILE A 239 -1.18 -9.06 -6.61
CA ILE A 239 -0.31 -8.72 -5.48
C ILE A 239 1.07 -9.33 -5.72
N HIS A 240 2.13 -8.53 -5.76
CA HIS A 240 3.52 -8.99 -5.86
C HIS A 240 4.34 -8.59 -4.64
N VAL A 241 4.77 -9.58 -3.86
CA VAL A 241 5.60 -9.39 -2.68
C VAL A 241 7.01 -9.94 -2.90
N GLN A 242 8.01 -9.06 -2.81
CA GLN A 242 9.40 -9.38 -3.14
C GLN A 242 10.27 -9.66 -1.93
N LYS A 243 10.08 -8.92 -0.83
CA LYS A 243 10.83 -9.12 0.42
C LYS A 243 9.99 -8.75 1.63
N ILE A 244 10.14 -9.52 2.70
CA ILE A 244 9.42 -9.37 3.96
C ILE A 244 10.36 -9.71 5.11
N GLY A 245 10.74 -8.72 5.93
CA GLY A 245 11.59 -8.90 7.11
C GLY A 245 10.83 -9.17 8.42
N ALA A 246 9.51 -8.93 8.45
CA ALA A 246 8.66 -9.13 9.63
C ALA A 246 7.36 -9.87 9.27
N VAL A 247 6.38 -9.97 10.18
CA VAL A 247 5.15 -10.71 9.88
C VAL A 247 4.32 -9.99 8.81
N ALA A 248 3.84 -10.72 7.79
CA ALA A 248 2.93 -10.21 6.76
C ALA A 248 1.62 -11.00 6.74
N SER A 249 0.51 -10.28 6.56
CA SER A 249 -0.81 -10.84 6.25
C SER A 249 -1.27 -10.28 4.92
N ILE A 250 -1.63 -11.15 3.98
CA ILE A 250 -2.05 -10.82 2.62
C ILE A 250 -3.40 -11.49 2.38
N ASP A 251 -4.39 -10.72 1.96
CA ASP A 251 -5.75 -11.17 1.66
C ASP A 251 -6.13 -10.64 0.28
N GLY A 252 -6.45 -11.54 -0.66
CA GLY A 252 -6.95 -11.17 -2.00
C GLY A 252 -8.34 -10.55 -1.89
N GLY A 253 -9.24 -11.21 -1.15
CA GLY A 253 -10.55 -10.65 -0.84
C GLY A 253 -11.63 -11.34 -1.64
N SER A 254 -12.27 -10.66 -2.58
CA SER A 254 -13.27 -11.26 -3.47
C SER A 254 -12.95 -10.98 -4.92
N GLY A 255 -12.90 -12.01 -5.76
CA GLY A 255 -12.36 -11.92 -7.10
C GLY A 255 -11.53 -13.16 -7.38
N ASP A 256 -11.06 -13.30 -8.61
CA ASP A 256 -10.06 -14.31 -8.95
C ASP A 256 -8.67 -13.68 -8.81
N ASP A 257 -8.07 -13.79 -7.63
CA ASP A 257 -6.86 -13.03 -7.28
C ASP A 257 -5.55 -13.76 -7.64
N THR A 258 -4.51 -13.00 -7.98
CA THR A 258 -3.16 -13.52 -8.20
C THR A 258 -2.19 -12.94 -7.19
N ILE A 259 -1.55 -13.81 -6.41
CA ILE A 259 -0.59 -13.42 -5.39
C ILE A 259 0.76 -14.05 -5.72
N ARG A 260 1.77 -13.23 -6.00
CA ARG A 260 3.14 -13.65 -6.30
C ARG A 260 4.08 -13.35 -5.15
N LEU A 261 4.82 -14.36 -4.71
CA LEU A 261 5.91 -14.27 -3.76
C LEU A 261 7.24 -14.51 -4.47
N GLY A 262 8.21 -13.62 -4.28
CA GLY A 262 9.54 -13.71 -4.88
C GLY A 262 9.99 -12.40 -5.49
N SER A 263 11.29 -12.14 -5.51
CA SER A 263 11.84 -10.92 -6.09
C SER A 263 11.60 -10.84 -7.60
N SER A 264 11.80 -9.66 -8.19
CA SER A 264 11.79 -9.51 -9.67
C SER A 264 12.86 -10.36 -10.40
N ALA A 265 13.83 -10.91 -9.67
CA ALA A 265 14.80 -11.86 -10.18
C ALA A 265 14.36 -13.32 -10.03
N GLY A 266 13.16 -13.60 -9.50
CA GLY A 266 12.67 -14.95 -9.22
C GLY A 266 13.41 -15.59 -8.06
N VAL A 267 13.56 -14.89 -6.93
CA VAL A 267 14.27 -15.43 -5.75
C VAL A 267 13.46 -15.11 -4.51
N VAL A 268 13.17 -16.12 -3.67
CA VAL A 268 12.35 -15.96 -2.46
C VAL A 268 13.16 -15.74 -1.17
N ASP A 269 14.49 -15.84 -1.21
CA ASP A 269 15.41 -15.66 -0.07
C ASP A 269 15.14 -14.44 0.82
N GLY A 270 14.55 -13.37 0.27
CA GLY A 270 14.21 -12.15 1.00
C GLY A 270 12.92 -12.22 1.83
N LEU A 271 12.23 -13.37 1.87
CA LEU A 271 10.98 -13.58 2.61
C LEU A 271 11.25 -14.14 4.02
N ASP A 272 12.08 -13.43 4.80
CA ASP A 272 12.53 -13.86 6.13
C ASP A 272 11.40 -13.95 7.18
N GLY A 273 10.34 -13.15 7.01
CA GLY A 273 9.21 -13.08 7.92
C GLY A 273 8.16 -14.19 7.75
N MET A 274 7.29 -14.37 8.76
CA MET A 274 6.14 -15.25 8.62
C MET A 274 5.08 -14.60 7.72
N ILE A 275 4.64 -15.31 6.70
CA ILE A 275 3.64 -14.80 5.74
C ILE A 275 2.36 -15.62 5.90
N THR A 276 1.22 -14.96 6.00
CA THR A 276 -0.09 -15.59 5.82
C THR A 276 -0.72 -15.04 4.57
N VAL A 277 -1.12 -15.92 3.66
CA VAL A 277 -1.81 -15.58 2.42
C VAL A 277 -3.20 -16.21 2.44
N ASN A 278 -4.22 -15.43 2.14
CA ASN A 278 -5.59 -15.87 1.94
C ASN A 278 -6.05 -15.41 0.56
N GLY A 279 -6.51 -16.33 -0.30
CA GLY A 279 -7.07 -15.96 -1.60
C GLY A 279 -8.39 -15.24 -1.39
N GLY A 280 -9.33 -15.94 -0.76
CA GLY A 280 -10.59 -15.36 -0.31
C GLY A 280 -11.77 -15.99 -1.01
N VAL A 281 -12.56 -15.19 -1.73
CA VAL A 281 -13.73 -15.65 -2.49
C VAL A 281 -13.44 -15.51 -3.97
N GLY A 282 -13.27 -16.65 -4.63
CA GLY A 282 -13.17 -16.73 -6.09
C GLY A 282 -12.28 -17.89 -6.48
N THR A 283 -11.52 -17.73 -7.56
CA THR A 283 -10.53 -18.69 -8.03
C THR A 283 -9.14 -18.07 -7.89
N ASP A 284 -8.49 -18.34 -6.77
CA ASP A 284 -7.28 -17.64 -6.39
C ASP A 284 -6.02 -18.44 -6.73
N THR A 285 -4.97 -17.72 -7.13
CA THR A 285 -3.66 -18.28 -7.48
C THR A 285 -2.57 -17.73 -6.58
N LEU A 286 -1.89 -18.61 -5.85
CA LEU A 286 -0.63 -18.31 -5.17
C LEU A 286 0.54 -18.80 -6.03
N MET A 287 1.43 -17.89 -6.41
CA MET A 287 2.69 -18.19 -7.10
C MET A 287 3.87 -17.96 -6.16
N VAL A 288 4.72 -18.97 -5.99
CA VAL A 288 6.00 -18.86 -5.30
C VAL A 288 7.11 -19.01 -6.34
N ASP A 289 7.77 -17.89 -6.64
CA ASP A 289 8.72 -17.75 -7.75
C ASP A 289 10.15 -17.65 -7.23
N ASP A 290 10.80 -18.81 -7.16
CA ASP A 290 12.22 -19.00 -6.86
C ASP A 290 13.02 -19.45 -8.10
N SER A 291 12.44 -19.24 -9.29
CA SER A 291 12.96 -19.76 -10.57
C SER A 291 14.32 -19.21 -11.00
N GLY A 292 14.74 -18.10 -10.40
CA GLY A 292 16.03 -17.47 -10.62
C GLY A 292 17.09 -17.82 -9.58
N ASP A 293 16.77 -18.61 -8.56
CA ASP A 293 17.78 -19.08 -7.62
C ASP A 293 18.71 -20.11 -8.30
N THR A 294 19.97 -20.13 -7.87
CA THR A 294 21.01 -21.05 -8.33
C THR A 294 21.56 -21.89 -7.17
N ALA A 295 21.15 -21.59 -5.93
CA ALA A 295 21.50 -22.37 -4.77
C ALA A 295 20.65 -23.65 -4.71
N ALA A 296 21.23 -24.71 -4.14
CA ALA A 296 20.48 -25.90 -3.80
C ALA A 296 19.65 -25.64 -2.55
N ASN A 297 18.34 -25.83 -2.67
CA ASN A 297 17.35 -25.53 -1.65
C ASN A 297 16.65 -26.80 -1.15
N THR A 298 16.24 -26.75 0.11
CA THR A 298 15.32 -27.76 0.67
C THR A 298 13.96 -27.13 0.85
N GLY A 299 12.88 -27.81 0.47
CA GLY A 299 11.51 -27.30 0.63
C GLY A 299 10.54 -28.36 1.16
N VAL A 300 9.53 -27.91 1.90
CA VAL A 300 8.44 -28.77 2.40
C VAL A 300 7.09 -28.12 2.12
N LEU A 301 6.25 -28.83 1.38
CA LEU A 301 4.87 -28.46 1.11
C LEU A 301 3.90 -29.31 1.96
N SER A 302 3.02 -28.65 2.70
CA SER A 302 1.84 -29.24 3.33
C SER A 302 0.57 -28.70 2.68
N SER A 303 -0.62 -29.10 3.15
CA SER A 303 -1.90 -28.61 2.60
C SER A 303 -2.19 -27.15 2.92
N ALA A 304 -1.36 -26.50 3.74
CA ALA A 304 -1.57 -25.14 4.20
C ALA A 304 -0.26 -24.36 4.45
N THR A 305 0.91 -24.98 4.22
CA THR A 305 2.20 -24.32 4.50
C THR A 305 3.24 -24.66 3.46
N ILE A 306 4.11 -23.70 3.19
CA ILE A 306 5.37 -23.84 2.44
C ILE A 306 6.49 -23.38 3.37
N ASP A 307 7.52 -24.20 3.51
CA ASP A 307 8.69 -23.96 4.35
C ASP A 307 9.97 -24.30 3.56
N GLY A 308 11.07 -23.62 3.85
CA GLY A 308 12.35 -23.78 3.16
C GLY A 308 12.48 -22.89 1.93
N LEU A 309 13.03 -23.41 0.83
CA LEU A 309 13.28 -22.67 -0.42
C LEU A 309 14.20 -21.44 -0.26
N GLY A 310 15.20 -21.53 0.63
CA GLY A 310 16.15 -20.43 0.84
C GLY A 310 15.68 -19.35 1.83
N PHE A 311 14.38 -19.19 2.08
CA PHE A 311 13.85 -18.25 3.07
C PHE A 311 13.72 -18.86 4.48
N THR A 312 13.78 -18.02 5.52
CA THR A 312 13.70 -18.49 6.93
C THR A 312 12.29 -18.49 7.51
N GLY A 313 11.37 -17.76 6.89
CA GLY A 313 9.97 -17.69 7.27
C GLY A 313 9.21 -18.98 6.99
N THR A 314 7.93 -18.99 7.36
CA THR A 314 6.98 -19.99 6.86
C THR A 314 5.86 -19.24 6.18
N THR A 315 5.46 -19.71 5.00
CA THR A 315 4.29 -19.19 4.29
C THR A 315 3.11 -20.09 4.60
N THR A 316 2.13 -19.58 5.33
CA THR A 316 0.83 -20.22 5.51
C THR A 316 -0.10 -19.72 4.41
N TYR A 317 -0.80 -20.62 3.74
CA TYR A 317 -1.76 -20.26 2.70
C TYR A 317 -3.13 -20.91 2.94
N LEU A 318 -4.19 -20.15 2.65
CA LEU A 318 -5.58 -20.53 2.85
C LEU A 318 -6.41 -20.11 1.63
N ALA A 319 -7.55 -20.78 1.42
CA ALA A 319 -8.49 -20.46 0.35
C ALA A 319 -7.80 -20.24 -1.01
N MET A 320 -6.96 -21.20 -1.42
CA MET A 320 -6.30 -21.19 -2.73
C MET A 320 -6.87 -22.31 -3.60
N GLU A 321 -7.22 -21.96 -4.84
CA GLU A 321 -7.63 -22.89 -5.88
C GLU A 321 -6.43 -23.38 -6.68
N VAL A 322 -5.42 -22.52 -6.88
CA VAL A 322 -4.17 -22.82 -7.58
C VAL A 322 -2.96 -22.44 -6.72
N LEU A 323 -2.02 -23.36 -6.62
CA LEU A 323 -0.69 -23.12 -6.06
C LEU A 323 0.37 -23.47 -7.10
N ASP A 324 1.07 -22.48 -7.61
CA ASP A 324 2.21 -22.65 -8.51
C ASP A 324 3.51 -22.40 -7.74
N ILE A 325 4.45 -23.35 -7.77
CA ILE A 325 5.79 -23.23 -7.16
C ILE A 325 6.82 -23.46 -8.26
N ALA A 326 7.70 -22.50 -8.48
CA ALA A 326 8.82 -22.62 -9.40
C ALA A 326 10.13 -22.48 -8.63
N LEU A 327 11.00 -23.48 -8.76
CA LEU A 327 12.35 -23.49 -8.19
C LEU A 327 13.40 -23.23 -9.27
N GLY A 328 14.64 -23.09 -8.82
CA GLY A 328 15.73 -22.54 -9.60
C GLY A 328 16.56 -23.57 -10.38
N SER A 329 17.86 -23.28 -10.49
CA SER A 329 18.86 -24.13 -11.16
C SER A 329 19.73 -24.94 -10.17
N GLY A 330 19.35 -24.92 -8.89
CA GLY A 330 19.99 -25.66 -7.81
C GLY A 330 19.71 -27.16 -7.89
N ALA A 331 20.43 -27.97 -7.13
CA ALA A 331 20.05 -29.37 -6.94
C ALA A 331 19.12 -29.46 -5.72
N ASP A 332 17.82 -29.36 -5.96
CA ASP A 332 16.82 -29.10 -4.92
C ASP A 332 16.28 -30.40 -4.28
N ASP A 333 15.90 -30.33 -3.00
CA ASP A 333 15.25 -31.42 -2.26
C ASP A 333 13.87 -30.96 -1.78
N PHE A 334 12.83 -31.35 -2.50
CA PHE A 334 11.46 -30.90 -2.25
C PHE A 334 10.55 -32.04 -1.76
N THR A 335 9.99 -31.88 -0.56
CA THR A 335 9.06 -32.86 0.03
C THR A 335 7.62 -32.34 0.00
N VAL A 336 6.74 -33.05 -0.72
CA VAL A 336 5.29 -32.84 -0.68
C VAL A 336 4.68 -33.76 0.36
N VAL A 337 4.45 -33.25 1.57
CA VAL A 337 3.75 -33.99 2.65
C VAL A 337 2.28 -34.21 2.26
N THR A 338 1.66 -33.19 1.67
CA THR A 338 0.34 -33.24 1.01
C THR A 338 0.07 -31.96 0.24
N THR A 339 -0.69 -32.04 -0.85
CA THR A 339 -1.30 -30.87 -1.50
C THR A 339 -2.57 -30.42 -0.76
N HIS A 340 -3.00 -29.18 -1.03
CA HIS A 340 -4.38 -28.72 -0.76
C HIS A 340 -5.36 -29.38 -1.73
N THR A 341 -6.66 -29.08 -1.65
CA THR A 341 -7.69 -29.74 -2.49
C THR A 341 -7.81 -29.20 -3.91
N GLY A 342 -7.17 -28.06 -4.20
CA GLY A 342 -7.14 -27.44 -5.53
C GLY A 342 -6.09 -28.06 -6.45
N GLU A 343 -5.55 -27.26 -7.35
CA GLU A 343 -4.44 -27.64 -8.23
C GLU A 343 -3.11 -27.12 -7.68
N THR A 344 -2.13 -28.01 -7.57
CA THR A 344 -0.75 -27.66 -7.24
C THR A 344 0.13 -27.96 -8.45
N ARG A 345 0.92 -26.99 -8.89
CA ARG A 345 1.95 -27.15 -9.92
C ARG A 345 3.31 -26.87 -9.30
N ILE A 346 4.25 -27.76 -9.54
CA ILE A 346 5.63 -27.64 -9.08
C ILE A 346 6.54 -27.81 -10.29
N ASP A 347 7.38 -26.83 -10.54
CA ASP A 347 8.49 -26.90 -11.48
C ASP A 347 9.79 -26.78 -10.67
N THR A 348 10.63 -27.82 -10.66
CA THR A 348 11.91 -27.74 -9.95
C THR A 348 13.03 -27.11 -10.77
N GLY A 349 12.79 -26.82 -12.05
CA GLY A 349 13.72 -26.09 -12.89
C GLY A 349 14.85 -26.95 -13.44
N ALA A 350 16.10 -26.54 -13.23
CA ALA A 350 17.26 -27.29 -13.69
C ALA A 350 18.06 -27.76 -12.48
N GLY A 351 18.77 -28.87 -12.58
CA GLY A 351 19.47 -29.41 -11.42
C GLY A 351 19.31 -30.91 -11.34
N ALA A 352 19.99 -31.55 -10.38
CA ALA A 352 19.72 -32.95 -10.08
C ALA A 352 18.79 -32.98 -8.88
N ASP A 353 17.49 -32.91 -9.15
CA ASP A 353 16.49 -32.63 -8.12
C ASP A 353 15.98 -33.92 -7.48
N THR A 354 15.58 -33.81 -6.22
CA THR A 354 14.95 -34.89 -5.48
C THR A 354 13.57 -34.44 -5.00
N VAL A 355 12.53 -35.16 -5.42
CA VAL A 355 11.15 -34.87 -5.01
C VAL A 355 10.52 -36.07 -4.33
N GLU A 356 10.06 -35.90 -3.09
CA GLU A 356 9.25 -36.91 -2.38
C GLU A 356 7.80 -36.47 -2.28
N VAL A 357 6.91 -37.13 -3.03
CA VAL A 357 5.46 -36.97 -2.91
C VAL A 357 4.92 -38.02 -1.93
N GLN A 358 4.65 -37.60 -0.71
CA GLN A 358 4.08 -38.47 0.33
C GLN A 358 2.58 -38.66 0.15
N ARG A 359 1.84 -37.58 -0.18
CA ARG A 359 0.40 -37.62 -0.39
C ARG A 359 -0.08 -36.53 -1.35
N THR A 360 -1.22 -36.75 -1.99
CA THR A 360 -1.98 -35.68 -2.68
C THR A 360 -3.43 -35.65 -2.20
N SER A 361 -3.99 -34.45 -2.01
CA SER A 361 -5.41 -34.23 -1.72
C SER A 361 -6.15 -33.57 -2.89
N GLY A 362 -5.45 -32.76 -3.67
CA GLY A 362 -5.87 -32.16 -4.94
C GLY A 362 -4.93 -32.53 -6.08
N ILE A 363 -5.19 -32.00 -7.27
CA ILE A 363 -4.42 -32.32 -8.49
C ILE A 363 -2.97 -31.86 -8.29
N LEU A 364 -2.01 -32.70 -8.67
CA LEU A 364 -0.59 -32.36 -8.69
C LEU A 364 -0.03 -32.51 -10.10
N THR A 365 0.56 -31.44 -10.61
CA THR A 365 1.47 -31.48 -11.77
C THR A 365 2.88 -31.19 -11.27
N LEU A 366 3.81 -32.09 -11.54
CA LEU A 366 5.22 -31.98 -11.17
C LEU A 366 6.08 -32.09 -12.43
N GLU A 367 6.89 -31.07 -12.66
CA GLU A 367 7.90 -31.02 -13.72
C GLU A 367 9.27 -30.86 -13.05
N THR A 368 10.27 -31.66 -13.43
CA THR A 368 11.63 -31.57 -12.87
C THR A 368 12.69 -31.03 -13.83
N GLY A 369 12.28 -30.72 -15.07
CA GLY A 369 13.08 -29.98 -16.04
C GLY A 369 14.40 -30.64 -16.44
N ASP A 370 15.52 -29.92 -16.40
CA ASP A 370 16.83 -30.39 -16.91
C ASP A 370 17.69 -31.01 -15.80
N GLY A 371 18.13 -32.26 -15.96
CA GLY A 371 19.12 -32.90 -15.07
C GLY A 371 18.77 -34.35 -14.75
N ASP A 372 19.49 -34.97 -13.81
CA ASP A 372 19.26 -36.37 -13.46
C ASP A 372 18.41 -36.45 -12.18
N ASP A 373 17.10 -36.52 -12.33
CA ASP A 373 16.17 -36.32 -11.22
C ASP A 373 15.75 -37.60 -10.50
N VAL A 374 15.35 -37.48 -9.24
CA VAL A 374 14.88 -38.57 -8.40
C VAL A 374 13.53 -38.24 -7.79
N ILE A 375 12.49 -38.88 -8.30
CA ILE A 375 11.11 -38.69 -7.85
C ILE A 375 10.63 -39.94 -7.12
N THR A 376 10.11 -39.79 -5.90
CA THR A 376 9.42 -40.86 -5.16
C THR A 376 7.97 -40.49 -4.91
N VAL A 377 7.04 -41.26 -5.48
CA VAL A 377 5.59 -41.08 -5.27
C VAL A 377 5.04 -42.19 -4.39
N ARG A 378 4.38 -41.82 -3.29
CA ARG A 378 3.91 -42.75 -2.24
C ARG A 378 2.41 -42.99 -2.20
N ASP A 379 1.54 -42.03 -1.87
CA ASP A 379 0.07 -42.23 -1.73
C ASP A 379 -0.69 -41.14 -2.50
N THR A 380 -1.10 -41.39 -3.74
CA THR A 380 -1.87 -40.41 -4.53
C THR A 380 -3.36 -40.61 -4.33
N ARG A 381 -4.07 -39.64 -3.73
CA ARG A 381 -5.55 -39.71 -3.57
C ARG A 381 -6.30 -38.83 -4.56
N ALA A 382 -5.56 -37.98 -5.26
CA ALA A 382 -5.99 -37.15 -6.36
C ALA A 382 -5.05 -37.35 -7.56
N GLU A 383 -5.44 -36.82 -8.72
CA GLU A 383 -4.67 -36.96 -9.96
C GLU A 383 -3.25 -36.44 -9.81
N VAL A 384 -2.28 -37.18 -10.36
CA VAL A 384 -0.87 -36.79 -10.38
C VAL A 384 -0.31 -36.93 -11.79
N THR A 385 0.31 -35.88 -12.29
CA THR A 385 1.16 -35.91 -13.49
C THR A 385 2.58 -35.59 -13.08
N VAL A 386 3.53 -36.43 -13.50
CA VAL A 386 4.96 -36.19 -13.33
C VAL A 386 5.63 -36.24 -14.70
N ASP A 387 6.42 -35.23 -15.01
CA ASP A 387 7.31 -35.17 -16.17
C ASP A 387 8.75 -35.02 -15.66
N GLY A 388 9.59 -36.03 -15.93
CA GLY A 388 11.00 -36.00 -15.55
C GLY A 388 11.85 -35.05 -16.41
N GLY A 389 11.31 -34.54 -17.51
CA GLY A 389 12.03 -33.62 -18.38
C GLY A 389 13.23 -34.26 -19.09
N ALA A 390 14.36 -33.57 -19.07
CA ALA A 390 15.57 -33.91 -19.82
C ALA A 390 16.69 -34.41 -18.90
N GLY A 391 16.93 -35.71 -18.91
CA GLY A 391 18.14 -36.31 -18.36
C GLY A 391 17.93 -37.78 -18.08
N ALA A 392 18.61 -38.32 -17.07
CA ALA A 392 18.47 -39.71 -16.66
C ALA A 392 17.65 -39.83 -15.37
N ASP A 393 16.33 -39.72 -15.51
CA ASP A 393 15.44 -39.58 -14.37
C ASP A 393 15.00 -40.91 -13.78
N THR A 394 14.81 -40.92 -12.46
CA THR A 394 14.35 -42.08 -11.70
C THR A 394 13.03 -41.78 -11.00
N ILE A 395 11.94 -42.33 -11.52
CA ILE A 395 10.61 -42.26 -10.88
C ILE A 395 10.31 -43.58 -10.16
N THR A 396 10.20 -43.53 -8.83
CA THR A 396 9.79 -44.65 -7.98
C THR A 396 8.36 -44.46 -7.49
N VAL A 397 7.45 -45.31 -7.96
CA VAL A 397 6.04 -45.30 -7.53
C VAL A 397 5.77 -46.45 -6.56
N ARG A 398 5.34 -46.13 -5.34
CA ARG A 398 5.06 -47.12 -4.28
C ARG A 398 3.57 -47.46 -4.14
N ASP A 399 2.70 -46.46 -4.23
CA ASP A 399 1.24 -46.64 -4.25
C ASP A 399 0.59 -45.45 -5.00
N THR A 400 -0.51 -45.73 -5.69
CA THR A 400 -1.33 -44.71 -6.37
C THR A 400 -2.80 -45.08 -6.23
N GLY A 401 -3.56 -44.27 -5.51
CA GLY A 401 -5.01 -44.44 -5.31
C GLY A 401 -5.87 -43.73 -6.35
N ALA A 402 -5.28 -42.92 -7.23
CA ALA A 402 -5.94 -42.13 -8.25
C ALA A 402 -5.25 -42.23 -9.63
N VAL A 403 -5.73 -41.48 -10.61
CA VAL A 403 -5.11 -41.40 -11.95
C VAL A 403 -3.70 -40.85 -11.80
N ALA A 404 -2.73 -41.54 -12.42
CA ALA A 404 -1.35 -41.13 -12.42
C ALA A 404 -0.76 -41.23 -13.83
N THR A 405 -0.13 -40.15 -14.29
CA THR A 405 0.60 -40.08 -15.56
C THR A 405 2.07 -39.79 -15.27
N PHE A 406 2.96 -40.59 -15.84
CA PHE A 406 4.41 -40.42 -15.73
C PHE A 406 4.97 -40.36 -17.15
N ARG A 407 5.78 -39.36 -17.46
CA ARG A 407 6.36 -39.16 -18.78
C ARG A 407 7.87 -39.10 -18.75
#